data_AF-A5UV09-F1
#
_entry.id   AF-A5UV09-F1
#
_cell.length_a   1.000
_cell.length_b   1.000
_cell.length_c   1.000
_cell.angle_alpha   90.00
_cell.angle_beta   90.00
_cell.angle_gamma   90.00
#
_symmetry.space_group_name_H-M   'P 1'
#
loop_
_entity.id
_entity.type
_entity.pdbx_description
1 polymer ?
#
loop_
_entity_poly.entity_id
_entity_poly.type
_entity_poly.pdbx_seq_one_letter_code
_entity_poly.pdbx_strand_id
1 'polypeptide(L)'
;MKYKHLLTEIDRDIRTIGRTLQPGCTRDQLDQLIQKVQNELGAKLPEGYIEFLSYTDGLLYNGLMIYASNESFLQGRQDLSVWGIIEANILHRSDPFYNDFLVFGQGNMDYYTLHLPDDSYRIIDRVPGNVIDILPSFDDLIVQAIEDHL
;
A
#
# COMPACT_ATOMS: atom_id res chain seq x y z
N MET A 1 8.80 -13.62 2.50
CA MET A 1 7.81 -12.87 1.73
C MET A 1 7.82 -13.28 0.27
N LYS A 2 6.64 -13.37 -0.32
CA LYS A 2 6.47 -13.79 -1.72
C LYS A 2 6.96 -12.72 -2.71
N TYR A 3 6.78 -11.43 -2.42
CA TYR A 3 7.02 -10.31 -3.35
C TYR A 3 8.45 -9.73 -3.38
N LYS A 4 9.41 -10.18 -2.55
CA LYS A 4 10.76 -9.57 -2.49
C LYS A 4 11.51 -9.59 -3.82
N HIS A 5 11.36 -10.68 -4.58
CA HIS A 5 11.98 -10.79 -5.90
C HIS A 5 11.36 -9.79 -6.89
N LEU A 6 10.04 -9.59 -6.84
CA LEU A 6 9.32 -8.59 -7.63
C LEU A 6 9.81 -7.17 -7.32
N LEU A 7 10.00 -6.83 -6.03
CA LEU A 7 10.58 -5.53 -5.65
C LEU A 7 12.00 -5.33 -6.21
N THR A 8 12.78 -6.41 -6.31
CA THR A 8 14.13 -6.36 -6.90
C THR A 8 14.07 -6.12 -8.42
N GLU A 9 13.06 -6.69 -9.09
CA GLU A 9 12.81 -6.45 -10.51
C GLU A 9 12.37 -5.01 -10.76
N ILE A 10 11.42 -4.50 -9.97
CA ILE A 10 11.00 -3.10 -10.01
C ILE A 10 12.19 -2.17 -9.77
N ASP A 11 13.00 -2.40 -8.72
CA ASP A 11 14.16 -1.56 -8.43
C ASP A 11 15.16 -1.53 -9.61
N ARG A 12 15.36 -2.68 -10.28
CA ARG A 12 16.20 -2.75 -11.48
C ARG A 12 15.62 -1.89 -12.61
N ASP A 13 14.32 -1.96 -12.83
CA ASP A 13 13.66 -1.22 -13.90
C ASP A 13 13.68 0.29 -13.64
N ILE A 14 13.24 0.75 -12.45
CA ILE A 14 13.17 2.18 -12.14
C ILE A 14 14.55 2.86 -12.04
N ARG A 15 15.62 2.09 -11.77
CA ARG A 15 17.00 2.59 -11.86
C ARG A 15 17.41 3.01 -13.26
N THR A 16 16.83 2.42 -14.30
CA THR A 16 17.12 2.79 -15.69
C THR A 16 16.70 4.23 -16.00
N ILE A 17 15.74 4.76 -15.25
CA ILE A 17 15.24 6.15 -15.33
C ILE A 17 15.69 7.02 -14.15
N GLY A 18 16.73 6.61 -13.42
CA GLY A 18 17.34 7.39 -12.34
C GLY A 18 16.54 7.44 -11.03
N ARG A 19 15.59 6.52 -10.83
CA ARG A 19 14.85 6.36 -9.57
C ARG A 19 15.37 5.15 -8.79
N THR A 20 15.02 5.09 -7.51
CA THR A 20 15.20 3.89 -6.68
C THR A 20 13.94 3.65 -5.87
N LEU A 21 13.82 2.47 -5.26
CA LEU A 21 12.81 2.27 -4.23
C LEU A 21 13.01 3.27 -3.08
N GLN A 22 11.92 3.53 -2.35
CA GLN A 22 11.98 4.34 -1.14
C GLN A 22 12.83 3.60 -0.10
N PRO A 23 13.58 4.30 0.76
CA PRO A 23 14.16 3.66 1.93
C PRO A 23 13.04 3.05 2.77
N GLY A 24 13.28 1.86 3.33
CA GLY A 24 12.36 1.26 4.28
C GLY A 24 12.24 2.08 5.57
N CYS A 25 11.08 2.01 6.21
CA CYS A 25 10.84 2.59 7.52
C CYS A 25 11.75 1.99 8.58
N THR A 26 12.28 2.85 9.44
CA THR A 26 12.92 2.44 10.69
C THR A 26 11.89 1.88 11.67
N ARG A 27 12.37 1.12 12.66
CA ARG A 27 11.51 0.60 13.73
C ARG A 27 10.72 1.70 14.45
N ASP A 28 11.38 2.82 14.78
CA ASP A 28 10.72 3.94 15.46
C ASP A 28 9.61 4.56 14.59
N GLN A 29 9.81 4.67 13.28
CA GLN A 29 8.79 5.14 12.35
C GLN A 29 7.60 4.17 12.28
N LEU A 30 7.86 2.86 12.26
CA LEU A 30 6.81 1.84 12.26
C LEU A 30 6.02 1.83 13.58
N ASP A 31 6.70 1.92 14.73
CA ASP A 31 6.06 1.97 16.05
C ASP A 31 5.16 3.21 16.17
N GLN A 32 5.61 4.36 15.65
CA GLN A 32 4.79 5.58 15.59
C GLN A 32 3.61 5.42 14.63
N LEU A 33 3.82 4.84 13.45
CA LEU A 33 2.77 4.61 12.45
C LEU A 33 1.67 3.70 13.02
N ILE A 34 2.03 2.60 13.67
CA ILE A 34 1.07 1.66 14.28
C ILE A 34 0.17 2.39 15.28
N GLN A 35 0.75 3.23 16.14
CA GLN A 35 -0.03 4.00 17.11
C GLN A 35 -0.94 5.03 16.44
N LYS A 36 -0.45 5.76 15.43
CA LYS A 36 -1.26 6.73 14.69
C LYS A 36 -2.42 6.07 13.95
N VAL A 37 -2.19 4.96 13.25
CA VAL A 37 -3.25 4.23 12.54
C VAL A 37 -4.32 3.73 13.52
N GLN A 38 -3.92 3.21 14.67
CA GLN A 38 -4.88 2.80 15.70
C GLN A 38 -5.71 3.99 16.23
N ASN A 39 -5.08 5.15 16.43
CA ASN A 39 -5.75 6.34 16.97
C ASN A 39 -6.65 7.04 15.95
N GLU A 40 -6.21 7.14 14.69
CA GLU A 40 -6.86 7.95 13.66
C GLU A 40 -7.84 7.13 12.81
N LEU A 41 -7.51 5.86 12.55
CA LEU A 41 -8.35 4.98 11.72
C LEU A 41 -9.10 3.92 12.53
N GLY A 42 -8.78 3.72 13.80
CA GLY A 42 -9.37 2.67 14.64
C GLY A 42 -9.02 1.25 14.18
N ALA A 43 -8.01 1.11 13.31
CA ALA A 43 -7.63 -0.15 12.68
C ALA A 43 -6.26 -0.64 13.17
N LYS A 44 -6.03 -1.95 13.12
CA LYS A 44 -4.72 -2.56 13.34
C LYS A 44 -4.03 -2.75 12.00
N LEU A 45 -2.78 -2.32 11.88
CA LEU A 45 -1.97 -2.64 10.70
C LEU A 45 -1.60 -4.14 10.67
N PRO A 46 -1.77 -4.83 9.53
CA PRO A 46 -1.27 -6.19 9.37
C PRO A 46 0.25 -6.27 9.43
N GLU A 47 0.77 -7.36 10.00
CA GLU A 47 2.21 -7.62 10.08
C GLU A 47 2.88 -7.62 8.70
N GLY A 48 2.22 -8.18 7.67
CA GLY A 48 2.75 -8.18 6.31
C GLY A 48 2.95 -6.77 5.73
N TYR A 49 2.05 -5.83 6.04
CA TYR A 49 2.17 -4.44 5.59
C TYR A 49 3.28 -3.69 6.37
N ILE A 50 3.39 -3.92 7.67
CA ILE A 50 4.50 -3.39 8.49
C ILE A 50 5.84 -3.91 7.95
N GLU A 51 5.92 -5.20 7.67
CA GLU A 51 7.10 -5.83 7.12
C GLU A 51 7.40 -5.27 5.72
N PHE A 52 6.41 -5.06 4.85
CA PHE A 52 6.57 -4.36 3.56
C PHE A 52 7.20 -2.97 3.70
N LEU A 53 6.63 -2.13 4.58
CA LEU A 53 7.13 -0.77 4.80
C LEU A 53 8.56 -0.76 5.35
N SER A 54 9.00 -1.82 6.03
CA SER A 54 10.40 -1.97 6.46
C SER A 54 11.39 -2.21 5.32
N TYR A 55 10.92 -2.65 4.14
CA TYR A 55 11.76 -2.79 2.94
C TYR A 55 11.68 -1.58 2.02
N THR A 56 10.49 -1.00 1.83
CA THR A 56 10.28 0.22 1.04
C THR A 56 9.11 1.01 1.62
N ASP A 57 9.32 2.28 1.96
CA ASP A 57 8.26 3.13 2.51
C ASP A 57 7.30 3.60 1.41
N GLY A 58 6.39 2.70 1.03
CA GLY A 58 5.49 2.86 -0.12
C GLY A 58 6.11 2.45 -1.44
N LEU A 59 5.30 2.49 -2.50
CA LEU A 59 5.69 2.13 -3.86
C LEU A 59 4.89 2.95 -4.87
N LEU A 60 5.55 3.40 -5.96
CA LEU A 60 4.88 3.96 -7.13
C LEU A 60 5.54 3.42 -8.41
N TYR A 61 4.81 2.58 -9.15
CA TYR A 61 5.33 1.87 -10.33
C TYR A 61 4.20 1.59 -11.32
N ASN A 62 4.34 2.00 -12.58
CA ASN A 62 3.40 1.70 -13.68
C ASN A 62 1.89 1.93 -13.38
N GLY A 63 1.55 2.91 -12.54
CA GLY A 63 0.15 3.20 -12.15
C GLY A 63 -0.29 2.53 -10.84
N LEU A 64 0.50 1.59 -10.31
CA LEU A 64 0.37 1.06 -8.96
C LEU A 64 0.94 2.05 -7.95
N MET A 65 0.16 2.39 -6.94
CA MET A 65 0.60 3.09 -5.74
C MET A 65 0.28 2.24 -4.51
N ILE A 66 1.29 1.79 -3.77
CA ILE A 66 1.13 1.27 -2.41
C ILE A 66 1.49 2.40 -1.45
N TYR A 67 0.57 2.72 -0.54
CA TYR A 67 0.72 3.83 0.39
C TYR A 67 1.91 3.63 1.32
N ALA A 68 2.55 4.74 1.65
CA ALA A 68 3.68 4.86 2.56
C ALA A 68 3.20 5.09 4.00
N SER A 69 4.14 5.11 4.94
CA SER A 69 3.93 5.50 6.33
C SER A 69 3.43 6.95 6.46
N ASN A 70 3.93 7.85 5.62
CA ASN A 70 3.55 9.25 5.51
C ASN A 70 3.70 9.67 4.05
N GLU A 71 3.03 10.75 3.64
CA GLU A 71 3.28 11.31 2.32
C GLU A 71 4.76 11.71 2.16
N SER A 72 5.39 11.24 1.07
CA SER A 72 6.78 11.57 0.77
C SER A 72 7.02 11.66 -0.73
N PHE A 73 7.96 12.53 -1.12
CA PHE A 73 8.46 12.54 -2.49
C PHE A 73 9.26 11.28 -2.80
N LEU A 74 9.19 10.82 -4.04
CA LEU A 74 9.96 9.67 -4.47
C LEU A 74 11.47 10.00 -4.49
N GLN A 75 12.28 9.05 -4.07
CA GLN A 75 13.73 9.15 -4.07
C GLN A 75 14.23 9.48 -5.49
N GLY A 76 14.90 10.61 -5.62
CA GLY A 76 15.41 11.12 -6.91
C GLY A 76 14.42 11.97 -7.73
N ARG A 77 13.20 12.24 -7.22
CA ARG A 77 12.17 13.05 -7.88
C ARG A 77 11.52 14.02 -6.89
N GLN A 78 11.16 15.22 -7.35
CA GLN A 78 10.45 16.22 -6.52
C GLN A 78 9.03 16.50 -7.04
N ASP A 79 8.69 15.93 -8.19
CA ASP A 79 7.43 16.12 -8.89
C ASP A 79 6.45 14.96 -8.69
N LEU A 80 6.88 13.87 -8.04
CA LEU A 80 6.06 12.70 -7.76
C LEU A 80 6.14 12.34 -6.29
N SER A 81 4.99 12.12 -5.65
CA SER A 81 4.87 11.65 -4.27
C SER A 81 4.14 10.31 -4.18
N VAL A 82 4.42 9.58 -3.11
CA VAL A 82 3.61 8.46 -2.64
C VAL A 82 2.79 8.94 -1.44
N TRP A 83 1.51 8.57 -1.40
CA TRP A 83 0.61 9.02 -0.34
C TRP A 83 0.83 8.25 0.96
N GLY A 84 0.59 8.91 2.10
CA GLY A 84 0.54 8.27 3.40
C GLY A 84 -0.74 7.45 3.58
N ILE A 85 -0.65 6.30 4.24
CA ILE A 85 -1.79 5.41 4.45
C ILE A 85 -2.91 6.07 5.25
N ILE A 86 -2.57 6.94 6.21
CA ILE A 86 -3.57 7.59 7.08
C ILE A 86 -4.39 8.58 6.28
N GLU A 87 -3.74 9.54 5.63
CA GLU A 87 -4.40 10.59 4.85
C GLU A 87 -5.20 9.98 3.69
N ALA A 88 -4.65 8.94 3.04
CA ALA A 88 -5.35 8.23 1.96
C ALA A 88 -6.62 7.54 2.47
N ASN A 89 -6.59 6.88 3.63
CA ASN A 89 -7.78 6.23 4.17
C ASN A 89 -8.82 7.22 4.69
N ILE A 90 -8.40 8.36 5.24
CA ILE A 90 -9.33 9.45 5.58
C ILE A 90 -10.06 9.93 4.32
N LEU A 91 -9.36 10.05 3.19
CA LEU A 91 -9.97 10.41 1.91
C LEU A 91 -10.95 9.35 1.41
N HIS A 92 -10.57 8.06 1.43
CA HIS A 92 -11.47 6.96 1.03
C HIS A 92 -12.76 6.94 1.86
N ARG A 93 -12.65 7.15 3.18
CA ARG A 93 -13.78 7.18 4.12
C ARG A 93 -14.70 8.40 3.97
N SER A 94 -14.40 9.30 3.04
CA SER A 94 -15.39 10.31 2.60
C SER A 94 -16.60 9.66 1.92
N ASP A 95 -16.42 8.47 1.33
CA ASP A 95 -17.51 7.58 0.96
C ASP A 95 -17.70 6.53 2.09
N PRO A 96 -18.89 6.46 2.72
CA PRO A 96 -19.17 5.53 3.80
C PRO A 96 -18.93 4.06 3.46
N PHE A 97 -18.94 3.67 2.18
CA PHE A 97 -18.62 2.31 1.76
C PHE A 97 -17.23 1.87 2.23
N TYR A 98 -16.24 2.78 2.25
CA TYR A 98 -14.87 2.46 2.63
C TYR A 98 -14.62 2.51 4.14
N ASN A 99 -15.63 2.77 4.98
CA ASN A 99 -15.48 2.71 6.44
C ASN A 99 -15.11 1.32 6.95
N ASP A 100 -15.58 0.28 6.26
CA ASP A 100 -15.30 -1.12 6.59
C ASP A 100 -13.97 -1.62 6.00
N PHE A 101 -13.19 -0.74 5.39
CA PHE A 101 -11.94 -1.09 4.74
C PHE A 101 -10.75 -0.31 5.30
N LEU A 102 -9.59 -0.97 5.24
CA LEU A 102 -8.28 -0.34 5.27
C LEU A 102 -7.67 -0.52 3.88
N VAL A 103 -7.48 0.57 3.15
CA VAL A 103 -6.93 0.57 1.80
C VAL A 103 -5.41 0.73 1.87
N PHE A 104 -4.66 -0.21 1.32
CA PHE A 104 -3.19 -0.19 1.28
C PHE A 104 -2.63 0.50 0.05
N GLY A 105 -3.43 0.62 -1.01
CA GLY A 105 -2.97 1.16 -2.27
C GLY A 105 -4.04 1.11 -3.35
N GLN A 106 -3.67 1.62 -4.51
CA GLN A 106 -4.52 1.71 -5.69
C GLN A 106 -3.73 1.40 -6.96
N GLY A 107 -4.35 0.64 -7.86
CA GLY A 107 -3.92 0.52 -9.25
C GLY A 107 -4.67 1.50 -10.14
N ASN A 108 -4.69 1.23 -11.44
CA ASN A 108 -5.42 2.04 -12.42
C ASN A 108 -6.94 2.01 -12.19
N MET A 109 -7.49 0.82 -11.90
CA MET A 109 -8.95 0.60 -11.75
C MET A 109 -9.34 -0.03 -10.41
N ASP A 110 -8.36 -0.39 -9.58
CA ASP A 110 -8.59 -1.25 -8.42
C ASP A 110 -8.01 -0.65 -7.13
N TYR A 111 -8.57 -1.07 -6.00
CA TYR A 111 -8.04 -0.84 -4.67
C TYR A 111 -7.63 -2.16 -4.02
N TYR A 112 -6.50 -2.12 -3.33
CA TYR A 112 -5.93 -3.25 -2.59
C TYR A 112 -6.22 -3.04 -1.11
N THR A 113 -7.05 -3.89 -0.52
CA THR A 113 -7.70 -3.59 0.77
C THR A 113 -7.64 -4.75 1.76
N LEU A 114 -7.79 -4.42 3.03
CA LEU A 114 -8.26 -5.31 4.09
C LEU A 114 -9.69 -4.92 4.43
N HIS A 115 -10.60 -5.88 4.36
CA HIS A 115 -11.95 -5.72 4.87
C HIS A 115 -11.96 -6.01 6.38
N LEU A 116 -12.20 -4.97 7.18
CA LEU A 116 -12.05 -4.98 8.63
C LEU A 116 -13.03 -5.92 9.37
N PRO A 117 -14.30 -6.09 8.94
CA PRO A 117 -15.24 -6.96 9.65
C PRO A 117 -14.87 -8.45 9.68
N ASP A 118 -14.16 -8.96 8.67
CA ASP A 118 -13.82 -10.38 8.54
C ASP A 118 -12.34 -10.67 8.28
N ASP A 119 -11.49 -9.64 8.41
CA ASP A 119 -10.04 -9.70 8.21
C ASP A 119 -9.61 -10.29 6.85
N SER A 120 -10.44 -10.16 5.81
CA SER A 120 -10.13 -10.67 4.47
C SER A 120 -9.42 -9.63 3.59
N TYR A 121 -8.38 -10.05 2.87
CA TYR A 121 -7.71 -9.20 1.89
C TYR A 121 -8.48 -9.24 0.58
N ARG A 122 -8.81 -8.08 0.03
CA ARG A 122 -9.66 -7.98 -1.16
C ARG A 122 -9.08 -7.01 -2.18
N ILE A 123 -9.15 -7.42 -3.44
CA ILE A 123 -9.06 -6.51 -4.57
C ILE A 123 -10.49 -6.09 -4.90
N ILE A 124 -10.74 -4.79 -4.89
CA ILE A 124 -12.06 -4.23 -5.18
C ILE A 124 -11.93 -3.21 -6.30
N ASP A 125 -12.94 -3.12 -7.15
CA ASP A 125 -13.04 -2.07 -8.16
C ASP A 125 -13.18 -0.70 -7.47
N ARG A 126 -12.83 0.37 -8.18
CA ARG A 126 -13.17 1.75 -7.78
C ARG A 126 -14.68 2.00 -7.79
N VAL A 127 -15.48 1.18 -8.47
CA VAL A 127 -16.93 1.16 -8.30
C VAL A 127 -17.27 0.45 -6.98
N PRO A 128 -17.84 1.16 -5.99
CA PRO A 128 -18.13 0.58 -4.68
C PRO A 128 -18.97 -0.69 -4.76
N GLY A 129 -18.57 -1.71 -4.01
CA GLY A 129 -19.30 -2.97 -3.86
C GLY A 129 -18.90 -4.11 -4.80
N ASN A 130 -18.02 -3.87 -5.78
CA ASN A 130 -17.56 -4.92 -6.69
C ASN A 130 -16.23 -5.53 -6.20
N VAL A 131 -16.31 -6.73 -5.60
CA VAL A 131 -15.13 -7.51 -5.19
C VAL A 131 -14.62 -8.29 -6.40
N ILE A 132 -13.37 -8.03 -6.79
CA ILE A 132 -12.68 -8.70 -7.90
C ILE A 132 -12.10 -10.02 -7.42
N ASP A 133 -11.40 -10.00 -6.29
CA ASP A 133 -10.80 -11.21 -5.71
C ASP A 133 -10.63 -11.10 -4.19
N ILE A 134 -10.51 -12.25 -3.53
CA ILE A 134 -10.26 -12.39 -2.09
C ILE A 134 -9.02 -13.25 -1.90
N LEU A 135 -8.01 -12.69 -1.25
CA LEU A 135 -6.69 -13.29 -1.11
C LEU A 135 -6.42 -13.70 0.35
N PRO A 136 -5.64 -14.78 0.57
CA PRO A 136 -5.48 -15.35 1.90
C PRO A 136 -4.52 -14.56 2.79
N SER A 137 -3.74 -13.63 2.23
CA SER A 137 -2.78 -12.83 3.00
C SER A 137 -2.44 -11.51 2.32
N PHE A 138 -1.84 -10.60 3.08
CA PHE A 138 -1.25 -9.37 2.54
C PHE A 138 -0.15 -9.67 1.49
N ASP A 139 0.66 -10.70 1.71
CA ASP A 139 1.71 -11.10 0.75
C ASP A 139 1.10 -11.46 -0.61
N ASP A 140 -0.01 -12.21 -0.61
CA ASP A 140 -0.72 -12.58 -1.84
C ASP A 140 -1.35 -11.36 -2.51
N LEU A 141 -1.92 -10.43 -1.73
CA LEU A 141 -2.45 -9.16 -2.22
C LEU A 141 -1.40 -8.32 -2.94
N ILE A 142 -0.22 -8.18 -2.36
CA ILE A 142 0.86 -7.38 -2.97
C ILE A 142 1.51 -8.10 -4.16
N VAL A 143 1.62 -9.43 -4.13
CA VAL A 143 2.08 -10.18 -5.30
C VAL A 143 1.15 -9.92 -6.48
N GLN A 144 -0.16 -10.11 -6.31
CA GLN A 144 -1.13 -9.87 -7.37
C GLN A 144 -1.07 -8.41 -7.85
N ALA A 145 -1.05 -7.45 -6.92
CA ALA A 145 -0.98 -6.03 -7.24
C ALA A 145 0.23 -5.67 -8.11
N ILE A 146 1.41 -6.21 -7.78
CA ILE A 146 2.64 -5.96 -8.52
C ILE A 146 2.60 -6.65 -9.88
N GLU A 147 2.22 -7.94 -9.92
CA GLU A 147 2.18 -8.73 -11.17
C GLU A 147 1.25 -8.11 -12.22
N ASP A 148 0.13 -7.50 -11.81
CA ASP A 148 -0.79 -6.79 -12.71
C ASP A 148 -0.18 -5.52 -13.34
N HIS A 149 0.96 -5.04 -12.83
CA HIS A 149 1.61 -3.80 -13.24
C HIS A 149 3.06 -3.96 -13.74
N LEU A 150 3.56 -5.20 -13.83
CA LEU A 150 4.89 -5.51 -14.37
C LEU A 150 4.99 -5.29 -15.88
#